data_AF-A0A1T5NK35-F1
#
_entry.id   AF-A0A1T5NK35-F1
#
_cell.length_a   1.000
_cell.length_b   1.000
_cell.length_c   1.000
_cell.angle_alpha   90.00
_cell.angle_beta   90.00
_cell.angle_gamma   90.00
#
_symmetry.space_group_name_H-M   'P 1'
#
loop_
_entity.id
_entity.type
_entity.pdbx_description
1 polymer ?
#
loop_
_entity_poly.entity_id
_entity_poly.type
_entity_poly.pdbx_seq_one_letter_code
_entity_poly.pdbx_strand_id
1 'polypeptide(L)'
;MKTVSDIDQYIAGFPEETQALLQQMRAAIRKIVPEAGEKIGYGIPTFTLNGNLVHFAGYKHHIGFYPGASGIKAFEKELSVYKNSKGAVQFPLDRPLPISLINKIVKFRVKESLAKNAARHTAAPGDLFASLSAPARRALESKGITTIQQLSKFSEAAILALHGMGKSSLPKLRNALKEKGLSFKAE
;
A
#
# COMPACT_ATOMS: atom_id res chain seq x y z
N MET A 1 2.43 1.12 28.52
CA MET A 1 3.24 1.58 27.37
C MET A 1 2.56 2.84 26.85
N LYS A 2 3.23 4.01 26.81
CA LYS A 2 2.60 5.24 26.29
C LYS A 2 2.26 5.02 24.81
N THR A 3 0.98 5.10 24.46
CA THR A 3 0.55 5.11 23.07
C THR A 3 0.95 6.44 22.47
N VAL A 4 1.88 6.42 21.50
CA VAL A 4 2.25 7.61 20.73
C VAL A 4 1.26 7.79 19.58
N SER A 5 0.68 8.99 19.46
CA SER A 5 -0.36 9.27 18.45
C SER A 5 0.21 9.63 17.08
N ASP A 6 1.43 10.16 17.03
CA ASP A 6 2.04 10.73 15.84
C ASP A 6 3.58 10.63 15.87
N ILE A 7 4.20 10.99 14.75
CA ILE A 7 5.64 10.87 14.54
C ILE A 7 6.42 11.86 15.42
N ASP A 8 5.87 13.05 15.70
CA ASP A 8 6.52 14.05 16.54
C ASP A 8 6.68 13.53 17.98
N GLN A 9 5.61 13.00 18.55
CA GLN A 9 5.65 12.36 19.88
C GLN A 9 6.56 11.13 19.90
N TYR A 10 6.57 10.33 18.84
CA TYR A 10 7.47 9.19 18.73
C TYR A 10 8.93 9.64 18.79
N ILE A 11 9.30 10.67 18.03
CA ILE A 11 10.68 11.20 17.98
C ILE A 11 11.06 11.80 19.34
N ALA A 12 10.18 12.56 19.98
CA ALA A 12 10.44 13.19 21.29
C ALA A 12 10.76 12.17 22.41
N GLY A 13 10.46 10.89 22.22
CA GLY A 13 10.80 9.81 23.16
C GLY A 13 12.25 9.34 23.13
N PHE A 14 13.08 9.85 22.23
CA PHE A 14 14.48 9.43 22.05
C PHE A 14 15.49 10.45 22.60
N PRO A 15 16.76 10.08 22.85
CA PRO A 15 17.84 11.04 23.12
C PRO A 15 18.05 12.01 21.95
N GLU A 16 18.49 13.24 22.23
CA GLU A 16 18.61 14.33 21.25
C GLU A 16 19.35 13.94 19.96
N GLU A 17 20.47 13.21 20.08
CA GLU A 17 21.23 12.72 18.93
C GLU A 17 20.40 11.81 18.01
N THR A 18 19.61 10.91 18.60
CA THR A 18 18.72 10.04 17.84
C THR A 18 17.53 10.82 17.27
N GLN A 19 17.02 11.82 18.00
CA GLN A 19 15.97 12.70 17.49
C GLN A 19 16.40 13.43 16.23
N ALA A 20 17.62 14.00 16.22
CA ALA A 20 18.16 14.73 15.08
C ALA A 20 18.22 13.84 13.82
N LEU A 21 18.68 12.60 13.95
CA LEU A 21 18.73 11.65 12.83
C LEU A 21 17.34 11.18 12.38
N LEU A 22 16.41 10.96 13.31
CA LEU A 22 15.01 10.63 12.98
C LEU A 22 14.31 11.79 12.24
N GLN A 23 14.54 13.03 12.68
CA GLN A 23 14.02 14.22 12.01
C GLN A 23 14.63 14.38 10.62
N GLN A 24 15.93 14.14 10.47
CA GLN A 24 16.61 14.19 9.18
C GLN A 24 16.05 13.13 8.21
N MET A 25 15.80 11.91 8.69
CA MET A 25 15.14 10.85 7.92
C MET A 25 13.73 11.27 7.49
N ARG A 26 12.90 11.76 8.42
CA ARG A 26 11.53 12.24 8.12
C ARG A 26 11.54 13.37 7.09
N ALA A 27 12.44 14.35 7.25
CA ALA A 27 12.57 15.48 6.34
C ALA A 27 13.02 15.04 4.94
N ALA A 28 13.96 14.11 4.84
CA ALA A 28 14.39 13.54 3.56
C ALA A 28 13.22 12.86 2.83
N ILE A 29 12.39 12.08 3.54
CA ILE A 29 11.22 11.42 2.95
C ILE A 29 10.18 12.45 2.51
N ARG A 30 9.79 13.39 3.38
CA ARG A 30 8.79 14.45 3.05
C ARG A 30 9.20 15.29 1.85
N LYS A 31 10.49 15.58 1.69
CA LYS A 31 11.00 16.35 0.54
C LYS A 31 10.77 15.62 -0.79
N ILE A 32 10.78 14.29 -0.78
CA ILE A 32 10.58 13.47 -1.98
C ILE A 32 9.09 13.25 -2.28
N VAL A 33 8.27 13.11 -1.24
CA VAL A 33 6.84 12.78 -1.36
C VAL A 33 6.02 13.62 -0.38
N PRO A 34 5.86 14.93 -0.64
CA PRO A 34 5.14 15.84 0.25
C PRO A 34 3.66 15.48 0.42
N GLU A 35 3.07 14.76 -0.53
CA GLU A 35 1.69 14.27 -0.50
C GLU A 35 1.50 12.98 0.31
N ALA A 36 2.57 12.35 0.80
CA ALA A 36 2.45 11.15 1.61
C ALA A 36 1.79 11.45 2.96
N GLY A 37 0.83 10.61 3.34
CA GLY A 37 0.30 10.61 4.70
C GLY A 37 1.34 10.11 5.71
N GLU A 38 1.23 10.57 6.94
CA GLU A 38 2.06 10.15 8.07
C GLU A 38 1.19 9.47 9.13
N LYS A 39 1.66 8.36 9.69
CA LYS A 39 0.99 7.66 10.80
C LYS A 39 1.98 6.90 11.67
N ILE A 40 1.53 6.46 12.84
CA ILE A 40 2.17 5.39 13.60
C ILE A 40 1.56 4.05 13.17
N GLY A 41 2.37 3.20 12.53
CA GLY A 41 1.98 1.86 12.10
C GLY A 41 2.93 0.83 12.71
N TYR A 42 2.39 -0.25 13.28
CA TYR A 42 3.19 -1.25 14.02
C TYR A 42 4.05 -0.64 15.14
N GLY A 43 3.60 0.48 15.72
CA GLY A 43 4.32 1.20 16.77
C GLY A 43 5.48 2.08 16.27
N ILE A 44 5.66 2.25 14.96
CA ILE A 44 6.75 3.05 14.39
C ILE A 44 6.27 4.06 13.33
N PRO A 45 7.01 5.16 13.11
CA PRO A 45 6.77 6.11 12.04
C PRO A 45 6.63 5.44 10.67
N THR A 46 5.52 5.76 10.00
CA THR A 46 5.13 5.17 8.71
C THR A 46 4.66 6.27 7.77
N PHE A 47 5.28 6.32 6.58
CA PHE A 47 4.77 7.10 5.47
C PHE A 47 3.84 6.25 4.61
N THR A 48 2.75 6.86 4.13
CA THR A 48 1.75 6.18 3.30
C THR A 48 1.51 6.91 2.00
N LEU A 49 1.50 6.15 0.90
CA LEU A 49 1.07 6.57 -0.43
C LEU A 49 0.40 5.35 -1.05
N ASN A 50 -0.92 5.37 -1.27
CA ASN A 50 -1.72 4.22 -1.77
C ASN A 50 -1.54 2.92 -0.95
N GLY A 51 -1.26 3.06 0.35
CA GLY A 51 -0.82 2.00 1.25
C GLY A 51 0.45 2.41 2.01
N ASN A 52 1.09 1.48 2.71
CA ASN A 52 2.37 1.76 3.37
C ASN A 52 3.48 1.92 2.34
N LEU A 53 4.21 3.05 2.41
CA LEU A 53 5.29 3.39 1.48
C LEU A 53 6.64 2.92 2.03
N VAL A 54 7.04 3.49 3.17
CA VAL A 54 8.26 3.17 3.94
C VAL A 54 8.00 3.39 5.43
N HIS A 55 8.80 2.73 6.27
CA HIS A 55 8.82 2.96 7.72
C HIS A 55 10.23 3.33 8.18
N PHE A 56 10.34 3.95 9.35
CA PHE A 56 11.61 4.14 10.04
C PHE A 56 11.42 4.08 11.56
N ALA A 57 12.49 3.71 12.28
CA ALA A 57 12.44 3.54 13.73
C ALA A 57 13.78 3.88 14.38
N GLY A 58 13.73 4.42 15.60
CA GLY A 58 14.93 4.67 16.41
C GLY A 58 15.28 3.46 17.27
N TYR A 59 16.57 3.16 17.38
CA TYR A 59 17.12 2.16 18.28
C TYR A 59 18.37 2.69 18.98
N LYS A 60 18.83 1.99 20.03
CA LYS A 60 19.98 2.39 20.85
C LYS A 60 21.26 2.72 20.06
N HIS A 61 21.49 2.05 18.93
CA HIS A 61 22.73 2.17 18.16
C HIS A 61 22.51 2.43 16.66
N HIS A 62 21.27 2.53 16.19
CA HIS A 62 20.98 2.74 14.78
C HIS A 62 19.59 3.31 14.54
N ILE A 63 19.38 3.88 13.35
CA ILE A 63 18.07 4.08 12.75
C ILE A 63 17.74 2.87 11.88
N GLY A 64 16.60 2.23 12.14
CA GLY A 64 16.04 1.22 11.24
C GLY A 64 15.27 1.89 10.11
N PHE A 65 15.54 1.50 8.86
CA PHE A 65 14.79 1.94 7.69
C PHE A 65 14.20 0.74 6.96
N TYR A 66 12.91 0.82 6.64
CA TYR A 66 12.12 -0.31 6.14
C TYR A 66 11.47 0.05 4.81
N PRO A 67 12.21 -0.08 3.69
CA PRO A 67 11.65 0.16 2.37
C PRO A 67 10.91 -1.07 1.82
N GLY A 68 10.80 -2.16 2.58
CA GLY A 68 10.24 -3.42 2.10
C GLY A 68 11.21 -4.17 1.18
N ALA A 69 10.79 -5.36 0.74
CA ALA A 69 11.72 -6.30 0.10
C ALA A 69 12.21 -5.88 -1.29
N SER A 70 11.34 -5.26 -2.09
CA SER A 70 11.74 -4.70 -3.38
C SER A 70 12.75 -3.56 -3.21
N GLY A 71 12.55 -2.71 -2.21
CA GLY A 71 13.46 -1.60 -1.90
C GLY A 71 14.85 -2.06 -1.47
N ILE A 72 14.95 -3.09 -0.63
CA ILE A 72 16.26 -3.67 -0.28
C ILE A 72 16.92 -4.31 -1.50
N LYS A 73 16.18 -5.15 -2.24
CA LYS A 73 16.72 -5.87 -3.40
C LYS A 73 17.24 -4.94 -4.49
N ALA A 74 16.53 -3.83 -4.76
CA ALA A 74 16.91 -2.89 -5.81
C ALA A 74 18.24 -2.13 -5.51
N PHE A 75 18.63 -2.04 -4.24
CA PHE A 75 19.81 -1.30 -3.79
C PHE A 75 20.74 -2.19 -2.95
N GLU A 76 20.71 -3.50 -3.17
CA GLU A 76 21.43 -4.49 -2.36
C GLU A 76 22.94 -4.22 -2.33
N LYS A 77 23.51 -3.81 -3.48
CA LYS A 77 24.94 -3.47 -3.58
C LYS A 77 25.29 -2.23 -2.77
N GLU A 78 24.52 -1.16 -2.86
CA GLU A 78 24.77 0.05 -2.06
C GLU A 78 24.50 -0.16 -0.57
N LEU A 79 23.59 -1.08 -0.23
CA LEU A 79 23.23 -1.41 1.15
C LEU A 79 24.14 -2.46 1.80
N SER A 80 25.04 -3.11 1.05
CA SER A 80 25.87 -4.20 1.55
C SER A 80 26.87 -3.75 2.62
N VAL A 81 27.19 -2.46 2.66
CA VAL A 81 28.05 -1.85 3.69
C VAL A 81 27.33 -1.65 5.03
N TYR A 82 26.01 -1.84 5.06
CA TYR A 82 25.17 -1.74 6.24
C TYR A 82 24.60 -3.10 6.62
N LYS A 83 24.31 -3.29 7.92
CA LYS A 83 23.54 -4.45 8.37
C LYS A 83 22.12 -4.36 7.81
N ASN A 84 21.73 -5.36 7.04
CA ASN A 84 20.41 -5.40 6.39
C ASN A 84 19.77 -6.79 6.48
N SER A 85 18.50 -6.85 6.11
CA SER A 85 17.70 -8.06 6.00
C SER A 85 16.75 -7.92 4.81
N LYS A 86 15.93 -8.95 4.55
CA LYS A 86 15.01 -8.97 3.40
C LYS A 86 14.16 -7.70 3.24
N GLY A 87 13.82 -6.96 4.30
CA GLY A 87 12.96 -5.77 4.21
C GLY A 87 13.43 -4.55 5.00
N ALA A 88 14.64 -4.58 5.56
CA ALA A 88 15.14 -3.54 6.45
C ALA A 88 16.65 -3.33 6.30
N VAL A 89 17.10 -2.11 6.60
CA VAL A 89 18.52 -1.75 6.76
C VAL A 89 18.71 -0.94 8.04
N GLN A 90 19.84 -1.11 8.69
CA GLN A 90 20.23 -0.38 9.90
C GLN A 90 21.30 0.64 9.56
N PHE A 91 21.00 1.92 9.78
CA PHE A 91 21.97 3.01 9.66
C PHE A 91 22.55 3.34 11.05
N PRO A 92 23.83 3.08 11.31
CA PRO A 92 24.46 3.37 12.60
C PRO A 92 24.35 4.85 12.98
N LEU A 93 24.23 5.15 14.28
CA LEU A 93 24.18 6.54 14.77
C LEU A 93 25.57 7.21 14.75
N ASP A 94 26.65 6.41 14.70
CA ASP A 94 28.05 6.87 14.75
C ASP A 94 28.56 7.53 13.44
N ARG A 95 27.69 7.65 12.44
CA ARG A 95 28.04 8.19 11.13
C ARG A 95 26.85 8.92 10.50
N PRO A 96 27.08 9.85 9.56
CA PRO A 96 26.00 10.55 8.88
C PRO A 96 25.05 9.60 8.16
N LEU A 97 23.76 9.92 8.17
CA LEU A 97 22.77 9.20 7.37
C LEU A 97 23.13 9.31 5.87
N PRO A 98 23.03 8.22 5.09
CA PRO A 98 23.30 8.24 3.67
C PRO A 98 22.12 8.84 2.89
N ILE A 99 21.89 10.14 3.04
CA ILE A 99 20.70 10.85 2.53
C ILE A 99 20.52 10.65 1.02
N SER A 100 21.60 10.61 0.24
CA SER A 100 21.52 10.35 -1.20
C SER A 100 20.94 8.96 -1.50
N LEU A 101 21.37 7.93 -0.76
CA LEU A 101 20.86 6.56 -0.91
C LEU A 101 19.40 6.46 -0.44
N ILE A 102 19.07 7.07 0.70
CA ILE A 102 17.70 7.13 1.22
C ILE A 102 16.78 7.76 0.17
N ASN A 103 17.17 8.90 -0.42
CA ASN A 103 16.39 9.56 -1.47
C ASN A 103 16.18 8.67 -2.70
N LYS A 104 17.21 7.93 -3.14
CA LYS A 104 17.08 6.98 -4.25
C LYS A 104 16.06 5.87 -3.93
N ILE A 105 16.15 5.29 -2.74
CA ILE A 105 15.23 4.23 -2.30
C ILE A 105 13.81 4.75 -2.19
N VAL A 106 13.59 5.93 -1.58
CA VAL A 106 12.24 6.51 -1.44
C VAL A 106 11.64 6.81 -2.82
N LYS A 107 12.40 7.41 -3.75
CA LYS A 107 11.93 7.63 -5.13
C LYS A 107 11.54 6.34 -5.83
N PHE A 108 12.34 5.27 -5.67
CA PHE A 108 12.01 3.95 -6.20
C PHE A 108 10.70 3.42 -5.61
N ARG A 109 10.52 3.52 -4.29
CA ARG A 109 9.30 3.09 -3.60
C ARG A 109 8.06 3.89 -4.00
N VAL A 110 8.20 5.19 -4.26
CA VAL A 110 7.12 6.03 -4.79
C VAL A 110 6.70 5.53 -6.17
N LYS A 111 7.65 5.29 -7.07
CA LYS A 111 7.36 4.72 -8.40
C LYS A 111 6.64 3.39 -8.31
N GLU A 112 7.11 2.47 -7.47
CA GLU A 112 6.42 1.19 -7.25
C GLU A 112 5.01 1.36 -6.68
N SER A 113 4.82 2.28 -5.72
CA SER A 113 3.50 2.52 -5.13
C SER A 113 2.51 3.08 -6.16
N LEU A 114 2.93 4.06 -6.96
CA LEU A 114 2.12 4.63 -8.03
C LEU A 114 1.83 3.60 -9.12
N ALA A 115 2.82 2.80 -9.53
CA ALA A 115 2.62 1.74 -10.51
C ALA A 115 1.68 0.65 -10.00
N LYS A 116 1.78 0.28 -8.71
CA LYS A 116 0.85 -0.67 -8.09
C LYS A 116 -0.56 -0.10 -7.98
N ASN A 117 -0.71 1.19 -7.71
CA ASN A 117 -2.00 1.85 -7.69
C ASN A 117 -2.59 1.92 -9.11
N ALA A 118 -1.80 2.32 -10.10
CA ALA A 118 -2.17 2.26 -11.50
C ALA A 118 -2.58 0.85 -11.89
N ALA A 119 -1.79 -0.19 -11.60
CA ALA A 119 -2.11 -1.59 -11.87
C ALA A 119 -3.41 -2.07 -11.19
N ARG A 120 -3.76 -1.56 -10.00
CA ARG A 120 -5.06 -1.82 -9.36
C ARG A 120 -6.22 -1.17 -10.11
N HIS A 121 -5.97 -0.06 -10.80
CA HIS A 121 -6.94 0.68 -11.61
C HIS A 121 -6.88 0.35 -13.12
N THR A 122 -5.80 -0.28 -13.59
CA THR A 122 -5.56 -0.73 -14.97
C THR A 122 -5.60 -2.24 -15.10
N ALA A 123 -5.96 -2.99 -14.06
CA ALA A 123 -6.51 -4.34 -14.21
C ALA A 123 -7.77 -4.18 -15.07
N ALA A 124 -7.55 -4.24 -16.39
CA ALA A 124 -8.35 -3.83 -17.55
C ALA A 124 -9.53 -2.85 -17.26
N PRO A 125 -9.75 -1.83 -18.10
CA PRO A 125 -11.11 -1.34 -18.34
C PRO A 125 -11.93 -2.53 -18.89
N GLY A 126 -12.43 -3.41 -18.00
CA GLY A 126 -12.82 -4.77 -18.36
C GLY A 126 -12.58 -5.88 -17.33
N ASP A 127 -11.76 -5.73 -16.27
CA ASP A 127 -11.88 -6.65 -15.11
C ASP A 127 -13.07 -6.19 -14.29
N LEU A 128 -14.22 -6.54 -14.82
CA LEU A 128 -15.49 -6.01 -14.40
C LEU A 128 -15.81 -6.25 -12.92
N PHE A 129 -15.14 -7.25 -12.36
CA PHE A 129 -15.37 -7.78 -11.04
C PHE A 129 -14.14 -7.61 -10.15
N ALA A 130 -13.15 -6.79 -10.55
CA ALA A 130 -11.96 -6.48 -9.74
C ALA A 130 -12.32 -5.90 -8.36
N SER A 131 -13.46 -5.22 -8.25
CA SER A 131 -13.97 -4.65 -7.00
C SER A 131 -14.78 -5.64 -6.14
N LEU A 132 -15.06 -6.84 -6.65
CA LEU A 132 -15.75 -7.91 -5.92
C LEU A 132 -14.78 -8.70 -5.04
N SER A 133 -15.32 -9.33 -4.00
CA SER A 133 -14.55 -10.30 -3.22
C SER A 133 -14.18 -11.51 -4.08
N ALA A 134 -13.06 -12.17 -3.77
CA ALA A 134 -12.65 -13.38 -4.49
C ALA A 134 -13.76 -14.46 -4.59
N PRO A 135 -14.58 -14.71 -3.55
CA PRO A 135 -15.75 -15.60 -3.67
C PRO A 135 -16.76 -15.13 -4.72
N ALA A 136 -17.18 -13.87 -4.69
CA ALA A 136 -18.17 -13.34 -5.63
C ALA A 136 -17.67 -13.33 -7.08
N ARG A 137 -16.40 -12.98 -7.29
CA ARG A 137 -15.77 -13.05 -8.63
C ARG A 137 -15.74 -14.48 -9.17
N ARG A 138 -15.26 -15.45 -8.36
CA ARG A 138 -15.23 -16.87 -8.76
C ARG A 138 -16.63 -17.43 -9.04
N ALA A 139 -17.63 -16.99 -8.29
CA ALA A 139 -19.01 -17.41 -8.49
C ALA A 139 -19.54 -16.97 -9.86
N LEU A 140 -19.22 -15.74 -10.31
CA LEU A 140 -19.57 -15.26 -11.66
C LEU A 140 -18.79 -16.01 -12.74
N GLU A 141 -17.47 -16.16 -12.55
CA GLU A 141 -16.60 -16.90 -13.47
C GLU A 141 -17.08 -18.34 -13.67
N SER A 142 -17.53 -19.03 -12.60
CA SER A 142 -18.07 -20.40 -12.70
C SER A 142 -19.39 -20.50 -13.48
N LYS A 143 -20.10 -19.38 -13.65
CA LYS A 143 -21.28 -19.26 -14.52
C LYS A 143 -20.94 -18.71 -15.91
N GLY A 144 -19.66 -18.54 -16.22
CA GLY A 144 -19.18 -17.95 -17.47
C GLY A 144 -19.43 -16.45 -17.59
N ILE A 145 -19.77 -15.78 -16.49
CA ILE A 145 -20.03 -14.34 -16.46
C ILE A 145 -18.70 -13.63 -16.25
N THR A 146 -18.17 -13.04 -17.32
CA THR A 146 -16.90 -12.31 -17.33
C THR A 146 -17.06 -10.86 -17.84
N THR A 147 -18.26 -10.48 -18.30
CA THR A 147 -18.56 -9.16 -18.90
C THR A 147 -19.93 -8.61 -18.43
N ILE A 148 -20.17 -7.30 -18.59
CA ILE A 148 -21.43 -6.66 -18.14
C ILE A 148 -22.57 -7.10 -19.03
N GLN A 149 -22.29 -7.27 -20.33
CA GLN A 149 -23.24 -7.74 -21.32
C GLN A 149 -23.67 -9.19 -21.05
N GLN A 150 -22.80 -10.01 -20.46
CA GLN A 150 -23.20 -11.34 -19.97
C GLN A 150 -24.02 -11.20 -18.68
N LEU A 151 -23.56 -10.38 -17.74
CA LEU A 151 -24.26 -10.15 -16.47
C LEU A 151 -25.70 -9.64 -16.67
N SER A 152 -25.92 -8.74 -17.62
CA SER A 152 -27.25 -8.18 -17.94
C SER A 152 -28.24 -9.22 -18.48
N LYS A 153 -27.76 -10.41 -18.89
CA LYS A 153 -28.63 -11.53 -19.32
C LYS A 153 -29.18 -12.34 -18.14
N PHE A 154 -28.66 -12.13 -16.94
CA PHE A 154 -29.13 -12.81 -15.72
C PHE A 154 -30.09 -11.90 -14.96
N SER A 155 -31.08 -12.52 -14.29
CA SER A 155 -31.90 -11.82 -13.33
C SER A 155 -31.13 -11.60 -12.02
N GLU A 156 -31.56 -10.62 -11.25
CA GLU A 156 -30.93 -10.32 -9.97
C GLU A 156 -31.05 -11.50 -8.99
N ALA A 157 -32.21 -12.18 -8.97
CA ALA A 157 -32.43 -13.38 -8.18
C ALA A 157 -31.47 -14.53 -8.55
N ALA A 158 -31.21 -14.73 -9.85
CA ALA A 158 -30.28 -15.76 -10.32
C ALA A 158 -28.83 -15.48 -9.88
N ILE A 159 -28.44 -14.21 -9.83
CA ILE A 159 -27.12 -13.81 -9.31
C ILE A 159 -27.05 -13.97 -7.78
N LEU A 160 -28.11 -13.60 -7.06
CA LEU A 160 -28.19 -13.77 -5.60
C LEU A 160 -28.13 -15.25 -5.17
N ALA A 161 -28.62 -16.17 -6.00
CA ALA A 161 -28.55 -17.60 -5.74
C ALA A 161 -27.12 -18.19 -5.85
N LEU A 162 -26.15 -17.45 -6.38
CA LEU A 162 -24.77 -17.92 -6.50
C LEU A 162 -24.05 -17.92 -5.14
N HIS A 163 -23.29 -18.98 -4.87
CA HIS A 163 -22.52 -19.09 -3.63
C HIS A 163 -21.49 -17.97 -3.50
N GLY A 164 -21.53 -17.19 -2.41
CA GLY A 164 -20.65 -16.04 -2.20
C GLY A 164 -21.20 -14.70 -2.73
N MET A 165 -22.45 -14.67 -3.22
CA MET A 165 -23.18 -13.45 -3.53
C MET A 165 -24.01 -12.97 -2.34
N GLY A 166 -24.06 -11.66 -2.13
CA GLY A 166 -24.77 -11.09 -0.99
C GLY A 166 -24.71 -9.56 -0.94
N LYS A 167 -24.95 -9.01 0.26
CA LYS A 167 -25.17 -7.57 0.54
C LYS A 167 -24.06 -6.65 0.02
N SER A 168 -22.81 -7.13 -0.05
CA SER A 168 -21.67 -6.31 -0.47
C SER A 168 -21.35 -6.37 -1.97
N SER A 169 -21.78 -7.43 -2.67
CA SER A 169 -21.48 -7.64 -4.09
C SER A 169 -22.59 -7.09 -4.99
N LEU A 170 -23.86 -7.28 -4.60
CA LEU A 170 -24.99 -6.92 -5.45
C LEU A 170 -25.08 -5.41 -5.77
N PRO A 171 -24.89 -4.47 -4.81
CA PRO A 171 -24.90 -3.04 -5.13
C PRO A 171 -23.81 -2.65 -6.13
N LYS A 172 -22.63 -3.29 -6.04
CA LYS A 172 -21.52 -3.05 -6.97
C LYS A 172 -21.87 -3.52 -8.39
N LEU A 173 -22.49 -4.69 -8.51
CA LEU A 173 -22.96 -5.22 -9.78
C LEU A 173 -24.03 -4.33 -10.42
N ARG A 174 -24.99 -3.83 -9.64
CA ARG A 174 -26.00 -2.86 -10.12
C ARG A 174 -25.36 -1.58 -10.64
N ASN A 175 -24.41 -1.03 -9.88
CA ASN A 175 -23.69 0.18 -10.28
C ASN A 175 -22.90 -0.04 -11.58
N ALA A 176 -22.20 -1.17 -11.70
CA ALA A 176 -21.43 -1.50 -12.89
C ALA A 176 -22.32 -1.68 -14.14
N LEU A 177 -23.52 -2.26 -13.99
CA LEU A 177 -24.54 -2.32 -15.05
C LEU A 177 -25.01 -0.92 -15.45
N LYS A 178 -25.36 -0.09 -14.45
CA LYS A 178 -25.85 1.28 -14.65
C LYS A 178 -24.83 2.18 -15.35
N GLU A 179 -23.54 2.08 -15.02
CA GLU A 179 -22.45 2.82 -15.68
C GLU A 179 -22.33 2.49 -17.18
N LYS A 180 -22.83 1.33 -17.61
CA LYS A 180 -22.89 0.91 -19.01
C LYS A 180 -24.29 1.06 -19.63
N GLY A 181 -25.22 1.72 -18.95
CA GLY A 181 -26.60 1.88 -19.41
C GLY A 181 -27.39 0.57 -19.47
N LEU A 182 -26.96 -0.44 -18.72
CA LEU A 182 -27.57 -1.76 -18.67
C LEU A 182 -28.26 -1.98 -17.31
N SER A 183 -29.10 -3.01 -17.25
CA SER A 183 -29.74 -3.49 -16.03
C SER A 183 -29.67 -5.02 -15.98
N PHE A 184 -29.99 -5.61 -14.84
CA PHE A 184 -30.32 -7.03 -14.80
C PHE A 184 -31.54 -7.30 -15.70
N LYS A 185 -31.63 -8.55 -16.18
CA LYS A 185 -32.82 -9.02 -16.88
C LYS A 185 -34.02 -8.94 -15.93
N ALA A 186 -35.13 -8.37 -16.39
CA ALA A 186 -36.40 -8.43 -15.66
C ALA A 186 -36.80 -9.89 -15.44
N GLU A 187 -37.49 -10.16 -14.34
CA GLU A 187 -37.95 -11.51 -13.98
C GLU A 187 -38.95 -12.08 -15.00
#